data_AF-A0AAD4Q632-F1
#
_entry.id   AF-A0AAD4Q632-F1
#
_cell.length_a   1.000
_cell.length_b   1.000
_cell.length_c   1.000
_cell.angle_alpha   90.00
_cell.angle_beta   90.00
_cell.angle_gamma   90.00
#
_symmetry.space_group_name_H-M   'P 1'
#
loop_
_entity.id
_entity.type
_entity.pdbx_description
1 polymer ?
#
loop_
_entity_poly.entity_id
_entity_poly.type
_entity_poly.pdbx_seq_one_letter_code
_entity_poly.pdbx_strand_id
1 'polypeptide(L)'
;MSTTRYTIPVPEGIPIIATLEEVDKIVRDNPTVCLYDEDNGYYLKDDAGTAVAVASDELCEEFDKRMEDLNQKIASGELSD
;
A
#
# COMPACT_ATOMS: atom_id res chain seq x y z
N MET A 1 -13.88 -1.23 -6.88
CA MET A 1 -12.88 -1.25 -5.80
C MET A 1 -13.30 -2.30 -4.80
N SER A 2 -12.58 -3.40 -4.79
CA SER A 2 -12.81 -4.51 -3.87
C SER A 2 -11.70 -4.53 -2.82
N THR A 3 -12.02 -5.03 -1.63
CA THR A 3 -11.08 -5.23 -0.52
C THR A 3 -11.27 -6.65 0.00
N THR A 4 -11.38 -7.60 -0.91
CA THR A 4 -11.66 -9.02 -0.62
C THR A 4 -10.45 -9.77 -0.09
N ARG A 5 -9.25 -9.21 -0.26
CA ARG A 5 -8.01 -9.75 0.32
C ARG A 5 -7.92 -9.58 1.83
N TYR A 6 -8.56 -8.56 2.38
CA TYR A 6 -8.51 -8.23 3.80
C TYR A 6 -9.35 -9.23 4.59
N THR A 7 -8.75 -9.85 5.61
CA THR A 7 -9.45 -10.77 6.52
C THR A 7 -10.18 -10.02 7.64
N ILE A 8 -9.68 -8.83 7.99
CA ILE A 8 -10.32 -7.90 8.89
C ILE A 8 -11.17 -6.93 8.05
N PRO A 9 -12.45 -6.68 8.42
CA PRO A 9 -13.26 -5.72 7.72
C PRO A 9 -12.61 -4.34 7.76
N VAL A 10 -12.46 -3.73 6.59
CA VAL A 10 -11.93 -2.36 6.46
C VAL A 10 -12.77 -1.42 7.32
N PRO A 11 -12.16 -0.57 8.16
CA PRO A 11 -12.89 0.36 9.01
C PRO A 11 -13.79 1.28 8.19
N GLU A 12 -15.05 1.44 8.63
CA GLU A 12 -15.99 2.34 7.96
C GLU A 12 -15.48 3.79 7.96
N GLY A 13 -15.59 4.45 6.81
CA GLY A 13 -15.15 5.84 6.63
C GLY A 13 -13.70 6.00 6.18
N ILE A 14 -12.92 4.92 6.09
CA ILE A 14 -11.58 4.97 5.50
C ILE A 14 -11.69 4.91 3.97
N PRO A 15 -11.03 5.82 3.23
CA PRO A 15 -11.01 5.79 1.78
C PRO A 15 -10.27 4.54 1.27
N ILE A 16 -10.91 3.85 0.33
CA ILE A 16 -10.30 2.77 -0.43
C ILE A 16 -9.69 3.40 -1.69
N ILE A 17 -8.39 3.25 -1.88
CA ILE A 17 -7.67 3.78 -3.04
C ILE A 17 -7.31 2.66 -4.02
N ALA A 18 -7.39 2.95 -5.32
CA ALA A 18 -7.14 1.95 -6.35
C ALA A 18 -5.97 2.30 -7.28
N THR A 19 -5.41 3.50 -7.13
CA THR A 19 -4.37 4.01 -8.02
C THR A 19 -3.20 4.61 -7.26
N LEU A 20 -2.02 4.58 -7.89
CA LEU A 20 -0.81 5.21 -7.34
C LEU A 20 -0.90 6.74 -7.30
N GLU A 21 -1.72 7.34 -8.16
CA GLU A 21 -1.98 8.79 -8.12
C GLU A 21 -2.72 9.19 -6.83
N GLU A 22 -3.66 8.35 -6.38
CA GLU A 22 -4.33 8.55 -5.09
C GLU A 22 -3.36 8.35 -3.91
N VAL A 23 -2.45 7.39 -4.02
CA VAL A 23 -1.35 7.20 -3.04
C VAL A 23 -0.48 8.45 -2.97
N ASP A 24 0.01 8.97 -4.11
CA ASP A 24 0.85 10.18 -4.16
C ASP A 24 0.13 11.37 -3.51
N LYS A 25 -1.17 11.52 -3.81
CA LYS A 25 -1.98 12.57 -3.21
C LYS A 25 -2.04 12.46 -1.69
N ILE A 26 -2.31 11.26 -1.16
CA ILE A 26 -2.39 11.04 0.30
C ILE A 26 -1.04 11.32 0.97
N VAL A 27 0.05 10.82 0.39
CA VAL A 27 1.41 11.03 0.92
C VAL A 27 1.81 12.50 0.84
N ARG A 28 1.39 13.22 -0.20
CA ARG A 28 1.64 14.66 -0.32
C ARG A 28 0.87 15.48 0.71
N ASP A 29 -0.39 15.14 0.94
CA ASP A 29 -1.24 15.79 1.95
C ASP A 29 -0.83 15.39 3.39
N ASN A 30 -0.26 14.19 3.56
CA ASN A 30 0.17 13.64 4.85
C ASN A 30 1.58 13.03 4.73
N PRO A 31 2.64 13.84 4.84
CA PRO A 31 4.02 13.37 4.60
C PRO A 31 4.54 12.36 5.62
N THR A 32 3.84 12.20 6.74
CA THR A 32 4.15 11.19 7.77
C THR A 32 3.47 9.85 7.51
N VAL A 33 2.64 9.75 6.46
CA VAL A 33 1.97 8.50 6.12
C VAL A 33 2.94 7.53 5.48
N CYS A 34 2.89 6.28 5.94
CA CYS A 34 3.67 5.17 5.44
C CYS A 34 2.75 4.02 5.01
N LEU A 35 3.22 3.23 4.05
CA LEU A 35 2.54 2.02 3.58
C LEU A 35 2.95 0.83 4.46
N TYR A 36 1.96 0.10 4.96
CA TYR A 36 2.13 -1.10 5.77
C TYR A 36 1.49 -2.29 5.06
N ASP A 37 2.29 -3.35 4.86
CA ASP A 37 1.81 -4.67 4.46
C ASP A 37 1.16 -5.34 5.68
N GLU A 38 -0.17 -5.34 5.72
CA GLU A 38 -0.96 -5.85 6.84
C GLU A 38 -2.25 -6.50 6.34
N ASP A 39 -2.66 -7.58 7.02
CA ASP A 39 -3.92 -8.26 6.75
C ASP A 39 -4.08 -8.69 5.28
N ASN A 40 -2.98 -9.15 4.66
CA ASN A 40 -2.94 -9.65 3.29
C ASN A 40 -3.25 -8.56 2.21
N GLY A 41 -3.14 -7.29 2.60
CA GLY A 41 -3.20 -6.12 1.73
C GLY A 41 -2.32 -4.99 2.25
N TYR A 42 -2.61 -3.76 1.81
CA TYR A 42 -1.77 -2.60 2.16
C TYR A 42 -2.60 -1.48 2.79
N TYR A 43 -2.15 -1.04 3.98
CA TYR A 43 -2.73 0.09 4.70
C TYR A 43 -1.80 1.28 4.65
N LEU A 44 -2.36 2.46 4.41
CA LEU A 44 -1.66 3.72 4.62
C LEU A 44 -1.95 4.17 6.03
N LYS A 45 -0.93 4.29 6.87
CA LYS A 45 -1.06 4.73 8.26
C LYS A 45 -0.18 5.94 8.53
N ASP A 46 -0.65 6.86 9.37
CA ASP A 46 0.14 7.99 9.85
C ASP A 46 1.11 7.57 10.98
N ASP A 47 1.87 8.54 11.52
CA ASP A 47 2.85 8.34 12.61
C ASP A 47 2.22 7.77 13.90
N ALA A 48 0.94 8.08 14.16
CA ALA A 48 0.20 7.51 15.29
C ALA A 48 -0.30 6.07 15.02
N GLY A 49 -0.06 5.53 13.83
CA GLY A 49 -0.53 4.21 13.41
C GLY A 49 -2.01 4.15 13.04
N THR A 50 -2.68 5.29 12.81
CA THR A 50 -4.08 5.32 12.39
C THR A 50 -4.16 5.11 10.88
N ALA A 51 -5.02 4.19 10.44
CA ALA A 51 -5.24 3.97 9.01
C ALA A 51 -5.93 5.19 8.39
N VAL A 52 -5.26 5.83 7.44
CA VAL A 52 -5.77 6.98 6.69
C VAL A 52 -6.39 6.56 5.35
N ALA A 53 -5.94 5.44 4.79
CA ALA A 53 -6.48 4.84 3.57
C ALA A 53 -6.13 3.36 3.50
N VAL A 54 -6.86 2.61 2.67
CA VAL A 54 -6.59 1.21 2.38
C VAL A 54 -6.47 0.99 0.88
N ALA A 55 -5.54 0.15 0.45
CA ALA A 55 -5.40 -0.21 -0.95
C ALA A 55 -6.52 -1.18 -1.37
N SER A 56 -7.08 -0.99 -2.56
CA SER A 56 -7.96 -1.98 -3.19
C SER A 56 -7.19 -3.23 -3.60
N ASP A 57 -7.90 -4.33 -3.83
CA ASP A 57 -7.30 -5.60 -4.28
C ASP A 57 -6.42 -5.39 -5.54
N GLU A 58 -6.87 -4.57 -6.48
CA GLU A 58 -6.16 -4.24 -7.72
C GLU A 58 -4.84 -3.51 -7.45
N LEU A 59 -4.85 -2.56 -6.51
CA LEU A 59 -3.66 -1.82 -6.14
C LEU A 59 -2.69 -2.68 -5.33
N CYS A 60 -3.20 -3.59 -4.50
CA CYS A 60 -2.38 -4.58 -3.80
C CYS A 60 -1.60 -5.44 -4.80
N GLU A 61 -2.24 -5.93 -5.87
CA GLU A 61 -1.56 -6.72 -6.91
C GLU A 61 -0.45 -5.92 -7.60
N GLU A 62 -0.65 -4.63 -7.83
CA GLU A 62 0.38 -3.77 -8.42
C GLU A 62 1.56 -3.53 -7.46
N PHE A 63 1.29 -3.37 -6.16
CA PHE A 63 2.34 -3.28 -5.15
C PHE A 63 3.12 -4.59 -5.03
N ASP A 64 2.43 -5.74 -5.01
CA ASP A 64 3.07 -7.06 -4.94
C ASP A 64 4.03 -7.26 -6.12
N LYS A 65 3.58 -6.97 -7.35
CA LYS A 65 4.43 -7.07 -8.55
C LYS A 65 5.66 -6.18 -8.46
N ARG A 66 5.49 -4.94 -7.99
CA ARG A 66 6.61 -3.99 -7.85
C ARG A 66 7.58 -4.43 -6.77
N MET A 67 7.08 -4.92 -5.65
CA MET A 67 7.90 -5.42 -4.54
C MET A 67 8.68 -6.67 -4.98
N GLU A 68 8.03 -7.58 -5.73
CA GLU A 68 8.67 -8.76 -6.30
C GLU A 68 9.74 -8.38 -7.32
N ASP A 69 9.45 -7.47 -8.27
CA ASP A 69 10.42 -6.96 -9.24
C ASP A 69 11.62 -6.29 -8.55
N LEU A 70 11.38 -5.47 -7.52
CA LEU A 70 12.45 -4.86 -6.72
C LEU A 70 13.28 -5.91 -5.99
N ASN A 71 12.64 -6.89 -5.34
CA ASN A 71 13.34 -7.98 -4.67
C ASN A 71 14.16 -8.82 -5.65
N GLN A 72 13.65 -9.08 -6.85
CA GLN A 72 14.40 -9.77 -7.90
C GLN A 72 15.62 -8.97 -8.34
N LYS A 73 15.49 -7.65 -8.55
CA LYS A 73 16.62 -6.77 -8.90
C LYS A 73 17.67 -6.69 -7.78
N ILE A 74 17.24 -6.67 -6.53
CA ILE A 74 18.14 -6.72 -5.36
C ILE A 74 18.87 -8.07 -5.32
N ALA A 75 18.14 -9.18 -5.48
CA ALA A 75 18.71 -10.53 -5.47
C ALA A 75 19.65 -10.80 -6.66
N SER A 76 19.36 -10.21 -7.82
CA SER A 76 20.19 -10.26 -9.04
C SER A 76 21.48 -9.43 -8.90
N GLY A 77 21.58 -8.58 -7.87
CA GLY A 77 22.71 -7.68 -7.66
C GLY A 77 22.71 -6.46 -8.58
N GLU A 78 21.64 -6.24 -9.35
CA GLU A 78 21.50 -5.10 -10.28
C GLU A 78 21.30 -3.75 -9.56
N LEU A 79 21.03 -3.79 -8.25
CA LEU A 79 20.97 -2.64 -7.35
C LEU A 79 22.19 -2.51 -6.43
N SER A 80 23.24 -3.33 -6.61
CA SER A 80 24.55 -3.06 -6.00
C SER A 80 25.27 -1.99 -6.83
N ASP A 81 25.72 -0.94 -6.13
CA ASP A 81 26.50 0.21 -6.60
C ASP A 81 27.48 -0.07 -7.76
#